data_AF-A0A382F7E8-F1
#
_entry.id   AF-A0A382F7E8-F1
#
_cell.length_a   1.000
_cell.length_b   1.000
_cell.length_c   1.000
_cell.angle_alpha   90.00
_cell.angle_beta   90.00
_cell.angle_gamma   90.00
#
_symmetry.space_group_name_H-M   'P 1'
#
loop_
_entity.id
_entity.type
_entity.pdbx_description
1 polymer ?
#
loop_
_entity_poly.entity_id
_entity_poly.type
_entity_poly.pdbx_seq_one_letter_code
_entity_poly.pdbx_strand_id
1 'polypeptide(L)'
;SNFSYTVFQTVSLMTGTGFTTTNYAIWPKMSIFVLLLIMFMGGCAGSTTGGLKTVRIMLLFKALKREMLLVIHPRAIIKLRIGKKVLNEDLFRNVGVFFFIFIIIFLFGSLVTLYLEPSLTLIDGISISLSCLANIGPGIGVIGPSTTYLGFSDPTVLFLSILMMLGRLEIITVLLLLFPDTYRD
;
A
#
# COMPACT_ATOMS: atom_id res chain seq x y z
N SER A 1 13.43 -7.09 26.83
CA SER A 1 13.28 -5.85 26.04
C SER A 1 12.88 -6.08 24.57
N ASN A 2 12.51 -7.28 24.13
CA ASN A 2 12.18 -7.54 22.71
C ASN A 2 10.80 -7.00 22.27
N PHE A 3 9.81 -6.97 23.18
CA PHE A 3 8.45 -6.54 22.86
C PHE A 3 8.38 -5.08 22.38
N SER A 4 9.09 -4.17 23.04
CA SER A 4 9.12 -2.75 22.68
C SER A 4 9.66 -2.53 21.27
N TYR A 5 10.71 -3.24 20.88
CA TYR A 5 11.28 -3.17 19.53
C TYR A 5 10.30 -3.71 18.48
N THR A 6 9.61 -4.83 18.77
CA THR A 6 8.61 -5.39 17.85
C THR A 6 7.43 -4.45 17.63
N VAL A 7 6.90 -3.87 18.70
CA VAL A 7 5.78 -2.92 18.60
C VAL A 7 6.21 -1.66 17.86
N PHE A 8 7.39 -1.11 18.19
CA PHE A 8 7.91 0.08 17.53
C PHE A 8 8.06 -0.14 16.02
N GLN A 9 8.70 -1.24 15.61
CA GLN A 9 8.96 -1.50 14.20
C GLN A 9 7.66 -1.72 13.41
N THR A 10 6.70 -2.45 14.01
CA THR A 10 5.39 -2.69 13.40
C THR A 10 4.63 -1.40 13.20
N VAL A 11 4.53 -0.55 14.23
CA VAL A 11 3.81 0.73 14.14
C VAL A 11 4.50 1.69 13.16
N SER A 12 5.82 1.71 13.17
CA SER A 12 6.62 2.56 12.28
C SER A 12 6.35 2.25 10.80
N LEU A 13 6.41 0.97 10.44
CA LEU A 13 6.15 0.50 9.07
C LEU A 13 4.67 0.66 8.68
N MET A 14 3.73 0.34 9.58
CA MET A 14 2.28 0.49 9.34
C MET A 14 1.88 1.95 9.12
N THR A 15 2.52 2.88 9.81
CA THR A 15 2.21 4.31 9.66
C THR A 15 2.99 4.96 8.53
N GLY A 16 3.89 4.24 7.86
CA GLY A 16 4.75 4.81 6.82
C GLY A 16 5.70 5.89 7.36
N THR A 17 6.10 5.80 8.63
CA THR A 17 7.13 6.68 9.20
C THR A 17 8.53 6.18 8.86
N GLY A 18 8.70 4.86 8.72
CA GLY A 18 9.94 4.29 8.20
C GLY A 18 11.13 4.35 9.16
N PHE A 19 10.91 4.63 10.45
CA PHE A 19 11.96 4.55 11.45
C PHE A 19 12.30 3.10 11.77
N THR A 20 13.59 2.82 11.88
CA THR A 20 14.14 1.50 12.16
C THR A 20 14.99 1.58 13.43
N THR A 21 14.61 0.82 14.46
CA THR A 21 15.38 0.73 15.71
C THR A 21 16.08 -0.61 15.86
N THR A 22 15.66 -1.61 15.08
CA THR A 22 16.24 -2.95 15.07
C THR A 22 16.34 -3.46 13.65
N ASN A 23 17.30 -4.36 13.43
CA ASN A 23 17.43 -5.06 12.16
C ASN A 23 16.36 -6.17 12.08
N TYR A 24 15.23 -5.90 11.44
CA TYR A 24 14.19 -6.90 11.20
C TYR A 24 14.49 -7.84 10.03
N ALA A 25 15.58 -7.65 9.28
CA ALA A 25 15.97 -8.57 8.20
C ALA A 25 16.45 -9.93 8.75
N ILE A 26 16.91 -9.98 10.00
CA ILE A 26 17.32 -11.22 10.69
C ILE A 26 16.16 -11.91 11.42
N TRP A 27 14.95 -11.37 11.38
CA TRP A 27 13.80 -11.97 12.05
C TRP A 27 13.32 -13.24 11.32
N PRO A 28 12.56 -14.11 12.00
CA PRO A 28 11.94 -15.26 11.35
C PRO A 28 11.13 -14.83 10.13
N LYS A 29 11.19 -15.64 9.06
CA LYS A 29 10.51 -15.35 7.77
C LYS A 29 9.01 -15.09 7.94
N MET A 30 8.37 -15.76 8.91
CA MET A 30 6.98 -15.52 9.28
C MET A 30 6.74 -14.06 9.70
N SER A 31 7.63 -13.50 10.53
CA SER A 31 7.52 -12.12 11.01
C SER A 31 7.73 -11.12 9.87
N ILE A 32 8.70 -11.38 8.99
CA ILE A 32 8.95 -10.56 7.80
C ILE A 32 7.73 -10.56 6.86
N PHE A 33 7.11 -11.72 6.66
CA PHE A 33 5.88 -11.82 5.85
C PHE A 33 4.72 -11.03 6.46
N VAL A 34 4.54 -11.10 7.78
CA VAL A 34 3.53 -10.29 8.49
C VAL A 34 3.82 -8.80 8.36
N LEU A 35 5.08 -8.38 8.48
CA LEU A 35 5.47 -6.97 8.27
C LEU A 35 5.14 -6.52 6.85
N LEU A 36 5.42 -7.33 5.84
CA LEU A 36 5.09 -7.03 4.44
C LEU A 36 3.58 -6.83 4.24
N LEU A 37 2.74 -7.65 4.87
CA LEU A 37 1.28 -7.48 4.83
C LEU A 37 0.83 -6.19 5.53
N ILE A 38 1.44 -5.86 6.66
CA ILE A 38 1.12 -4.65 7.43
C ILE A 38 1.54 -3.39 6.65
N MET A 39 2.61 -3.44 5.87
CA MET A 39 3.06 -2.34 5.01
C MET A 39 2.03 -1.93 3.94
N PHE A 40 1.11 -2.82 3.53
CA PHE A 40 -0.02 -2.41 2.69
C PHE A 40 -0.98 -1.47 3.43
N MET A 41 -1.10 -1.63 4.76
CA MET A 41 -1.95 -0.80 5.59
C MET A 41 -1.28 0.54 5.85
N GLY A 42 -1.94 1.62 5.48
CA GLY A 42 -1.54 2.97 5.84
C GLY A 42 -2.28 3.48 7.08
N GLY A 43 -1.91 4.67 7.55
CA GLY A 43 -2.61 5.34 8.66
C GLY A 43 -4.06 5.77 8.36
N CYS A 44 -4.62 6.58 9.26
CA CYS A 44 -5.99 7.08 9.16
C CYS A 44 -6.20 8.02 7.95
N ALA A 45 -7.46 8.12 7.50
CA ALA A 45 -7.86 9.12 6.50
C ALA A 45 -7.59 10.54 7.02
N GLY A 46 -7.14 11.44 6.14
CA GLY A 46 -6.75 12.81 6.50
C GLY A 46 -5.37 12.94 7.19
N SER A 47 -4.68 11.82 7.45
CA SER A 47 -3.28 11.84 7.93
C SER A 47 -2.28 11.98 6.79
N THR A 48 -1.04 12.36 7.12
CA THR A 48 0.11 12.48 6.21
C THR A 48 0.71 11.13 5.79
N THR A 49 0.14 10.01 6.20
CA THR A 49 0.62 8.66 5.86
C THR A 49 0.32 8.29 4.40
N GLY A 50 1.14 7.46 3.77
CA GLY A 50 0.84 6.88 2.45
C GLY A 50 0.03 5.58 2.53
N GLY A 51 0.08 4.79 1.45
CA GLY A 51 -0.49 3.44 1.37
C GLY A 51 -2.02 3.37 1.32
N LEU A 52 -2.57 2.16 1.47
CA LEU A 52 -4.02 1.96 1.56
C LEU A 52 -4.50 2.40 2.94
N LYS A 53 -5.09 3.59 3.01
CA LYS A 53 -5.67 4.15 4.25
C LYS A 53 -6.55 3.13 4.96
N THR A 54 -6.46 3.06 6.29
CA THR A 54 -7.22 2.11 7.12
C THR A 54 -8.73 2.13 6.86
N VAL A 55 -9.30 3.31 6.57
CA VAL A 55 -10.73 3.46 6.24
C VAL A 55 -11.11 2.70 4.96
N ARG A 56 -10.26 2.70 3.93
CA ARG A 56 -10.51 1.96 2.67
C ARG A 56 -10.45 0.45 2.92
N ILE A 57 -9.48 -0.01 3.71
CA ILE A 57 -9.36 -1.42 4.10
C ILE A 57 -10.58 -1.88 4.90
N MET A 58 -11.02 -1.10 5.88
CA MET A 58 -12.22 -1.37 6.66
C MET A 58 -13.47 -1.47 5.76
N LEU A 59 -13.57 -0.60 4.75
CA LEU A 59 -14.68 -0.62 3.79
C LEU A 59 -14.67 -1.87 2.91
N LEU A 60 -13.51 -2.28 2.41
CA LEU A 60 -13.35 -3.51 1.63
C LEU A 60 -13.78 -4.74 2.44
N PHE A 61 -13.36 -4.86 3.71
CA PHE A 61 -13.79 -5.97 4.56
C PHE A 61 -15.30 -5.96 4.84
N LYS A 62 -15.89 -4.79 5.09
CA LYS A 62 -17.34 -4.67 5.28
C LYS A 62 -18.11 -5.03 4.01
N ALA A 63 -17.59 -4.64 2.85
CA ALA A 63 -18.18 -4.99 1.58
C ALA A 63 -18.08 -6.49 1.31
N LEU A 64 -16.91 -7.10 1.51
CA LEU A 64 -16.73 -8.55 1.38
C LEU A 64 -17.73 -9.30 2.25
N LYS A 65 -17.88 -8.91 3.51
CA LYS A 65 -18.88 -9.50 4.42
C LYS A 65 -20.31 -9.33 3.90
N ARG A 66 -20.63 -8.16 3.34
CA ARG A 66 -21.96 -7.91 2.76
C ARG A 66 -22.21 -8.82 1.55
N GLU A 67 -21.27 -8.88 0.61
CA GLU A 67 -21.41 -9.69 -0.60
C GLU A 67 -21.57 -11.18 -0.23
N MET A 68 -20.78 -11.69 0.73
CA MET A 68 -20.97 -13.05 1.25
C MET A 68 -22.37 -13.28 1.83
N LEU A 69 -22.93 -12.29 2.55
CA LEU A 69 -24.28 -12.41 3.11
C LEU A 69 -25.37 -12.35 2.02
N LEU A 70 -25.17 -11.57 0.96
CA LEU A 70 -26.09 -11.49 -0.17
C LEU A 70 -26.10 -12.78 -0.99
N VAL A 71 -24.96 -13.46 -1.13
CA VAL A 71 -24.89 -14.79 -1.75
C VAL A 71 -25.75 -15.80 -0.97
N ILE A 72 -25.75 -15.74 0.36
CA ILE A 72 -26.57 -16.62 1.21
C ILE A 72 -28.04 -16.16 1.22
N HIS A 73 -28.30 -14.86 1.25
CA HIS A 73 -29.63 -14.26 1.34
C HIS A 73 -29.86 -13.27 0.19
N PRO A 74 -30.20 -13.74 -1.03
CA PRO A 74 -30.25 -12.91 -2.23
C PRO A 74 -31.33 -11.82 -2.22
N ARG A 75 -32.31 -11.91 -1.32
CA ARG A 75 -33.37 -10.90 -1.15
C ARG A 75 -33.11 -9.91 -0.01
N ALA A 76 -32.00 -10.05 0.72
CA ALA A 76 -31.69 -9.16 1.84
C ALA A 76 -31.19 -7.80 1.33
N ILE A 77 -31.69 -6.69 1.90
CA ILE A 77 -31.19 -5.35 1.61
C ILE A 77 -30.22 -4.95 2.73
N ILE A 78 -28.93 -5.14 2.49
CA ILE A 78 -27.88 -4.87 3.48
C ILE A 78 -27.17 -3.56 3.14
N LYS A 79 -27.45 -2.50 3.90
CA LYS A 79 -26.80 -1.19 3.71
C LYS A 79 -25.45 -1.12 4.44
N LEU A 80 -24.40 -0.67 3.75
CA LEU A 80 -23.08 -0.40 4.36
C LEU A 80 -23.14 0.87 5.22
N ARG A 81 -22.58 0.79 6.42
CA ARG A 81 -22.55 1.92 7.37
C ARG A 81 -21.16 2.12 7.96
N ILE A 82 -20.75 3.39 8.10
CA ILE A 82 -19.65 3.81 8.99
C ILE A 82 -20.29 4.57 10.16
N GLY A 83 -20.13 4.04 11.37
CA GLY A 83 -20.83 4.57 12.54
C GLY A 83 -22.35 4.61 12.32
N LYS A 84 -22.95 5.79 12.44
CA LYS A 84 -24.39 6.00 12.23
C LYS A 84 -24.76 6.36 10.79
N LYS A 85 -23.78 6.65 9.91
CA LYS A 85 -24.03 7.12 8.54
C LYS A 85 -24.08 5.96 7.57
N VAL A 86 -25.13 5.91 6.75
CA VAL A 86 -25.22 5.02 5.59
C VAL A 86 -24.36 5.59 4.46
N LEU A 87 -23.55 4.73 3.85
CA LEU A 87 -22.72 5.11 2.71
C LEU A 87 -23.46 4.90 1.41
N ASN A 88 -23.20 5.78 0.44
CA ASN A 88 -23.68 5.62 -0.93
C ASN A 88 -22.93 4.48 -1.62
N GLU A 89 -23.61 3.81 -2.54
CA GLU A 89 -23.05 2.69 -3.29
C GLU A 89 -21.87 3.12 -4.18
N ASP A 90 -21.85 4.37 -4.63
CA ASP A 90 -20.77 4.93 -5.44
C ASP A 90 -19.45 5.06 -4.67
N LEU A 91 -19.52 5.37 -3.37
CA LEU A 91 -18.32 5.39 -2.52
C LEU A 91 -17.68 4.00 -2.44
N PHE A 92 -18.50 2.95 -2.40
CA PHE A 92 -18.00 1.58 -2.39
C PHE A 92 -17.31 1.23 -3.72
N ARG A 93 -17.96 1.51 -4.85
CA ARG A 93 -17.40 1.29 -6.18
C ARG A 93 -16.05 1.99 -6.33
N ASN A 94 -15.95 3.23 -5.88
CA ASN A 94 -14.72 4.03 -5.94
C ASN A 94 -13.59 3.45 -5.08
N VAL A 95 -13.90 2.93 -3.89
CA VAL A 95 -12.90 2.26 -3.04
C VAL A 95 -12.41 0.96 -3.67
N GLY A 96 -13.29 0.18 -4.29
CA GLY A 96 -12.91 -1.03 -5.03
C GLY A 96 -12.00 -0.70 -6.22
N VAL A 97 -12.37 0.28 -7.03
CA VAL A 97 -11.56 0.76 -8.16
C VAL A 97 -10.20 1.25 -7.68
N PHE A 98 -10.15 2.04 -6.60
CA PHE A 98 -8.88 2.47 -6.00
C PHE A 98 -7.99 1.29 -5.64
N PHE A 99 -8.55 0.26 -4.99
CA PHE A 99 -7.79 -0.92 -4.58
C PHE A 99 -7.20 -1.66 -5.79
N PHE A 100 -7.97 -1.86 -6.86
CA PHE A 100 -7.47 -2.50 -8.08
C PHE A 100 -6.37 -1.68 -8.75
N ILE A 101 -6.55 -0.36 -8.88
CA ILE A 101 -5.51 0.51 -9.46
C ILE A 101 -4.24 0.46 -8.60
N PHE A 102 -4.37 0.52 -7.27
CA PHE A 102 -3.24 0.39 -6.35
C PHE A 102 -2.46 -0.91 -6.60
N ILE A 103 -3.15 -2.05 -6.68
CA ILE A 103 -2.51 -3.35 -6.95
C ILE A 103 -1.86 -3.39 -8.32
N ILE A 104 -2.49 -2.85 -9.37
CA ILE A 104 -1.93 -2.80 -10.72
C ILE A 104 -0.63 -1.98 -10.73
N ILE A 105 -0.64 -0.78 -10.15
CA ILE A 105 0.55 0.09 -10.08
C ILE A 105 1.64 -0.57 -9.25
N PHE A 106 1.29 -1.21 -8.13
CA PHE A 106 2.22 -1.97 -7.30
C PHE A 106 2.89 -3.12 -8.08
N LEU A 107 2.11 -3.94 -8.79
CA LEU A 107 2.64 -5.04 -9.59
C LEU A 107 3.49 -4.54 -10.77
N PHE A 108 3.02 -3.49 -11.46
CA PHE A 108 3.76 -2.85 -12.53
C PHE A 108 5.08 -2.25 -12.01
N GLY A 109 5.06 -1.57 -10.87
CA GLY A 109 6.25 -1.06 -10.19
C GLY A 109 7.25 -2.17 -9.89
N SER A 110 6.78 -3.30 -9.37
CA SER A 110 7.64 -4.46 -9.11
C SER A 110 8.26 -4.99 -10.40
N LEU A 111 7.47 -5.10 -11.47
CA LEU A 111 7.94 -5.60 -12.76
C LEU A 111 9.01 -4.70 -13.38
N VAL A 112 8.78 -3.37 -13.37
CA VAL A 112 9.75 -2.40 -13.89
C VAL A 112 11.04 -2.41 -13.06
N THR A 113 10.94 -2.48 -11.73
CA THR A 113 12.15 -2.54 -10.87
C THR A 113 12.99 -3.78 -11.14
N LEU A 114 12.36 -4.95 -11.30
CA LEU A 114 13.06 -6.20 -11.62
C LEU A 114 13.67 -6.19 -13.03
N TYR A 115 13.05 -5.48 -13.97
CA TYR A 115 13.60 -5.29 -15.30
C TYR A 115 14.85 -4.41 -15.30
N LEU A 116 14.83 -3.31 -14.53
CA LEU A 116 15.96 -2.39 -14.41
C LEU A 116 17.10 -2.96 -13.56
N GLU A 117 16.80 -3.81 -12.59
CA GLU A 117 17.77 -4.44 -11.68
C GLU A 117 17.63 -5.97 -11.69
N PRO A 118 18.19 -6.67 -12.71
CA PRO A 118 18.02 -8.12 -12.87
C PRO A 118 18.65 -8.98 -11.76
N SER A 119 19.52 -8.39 -10.93
CA SER A 119 20.20 -9.05 -9.82
C SER A 119 19.30 -9.24 -8.59
N LEU A 120 18.16 -8.55 -8.54
CA LEU A 120 17.23 -8.57 -7.42
C LEU A 120 16.35 -9.83 -7.40
N THR A 121 15.97 -10.26 -6.20
CA THR A 121 14.98 -11.33 -6.06
C THR A 121 13.56 -10.79 -6.24
N LEU A 122 12.60 -11.68 -6.53
CA LEU A 122 11.18 -11.32 -6.62
C LEU A 122 10.66 -10.60 -5.36
N ILE A 123 11.15 -11.00 -4.18
CA ILE A 123 10.75 -10.41 -2.91
C ILE A 123 11.29 -8.98 -2.77
N ASP A 124 12.49 -8.72 -3.29
CA ASP A 124 13.09 -7.40 -3.29
C ASP A 124 12.27 -6.46 -4.18
N GLY A 125 11.97 -6.86 -5.42
CA GLY A 125 11.17 -6.05 -6.35
C GLY A 125 9.77 -5.72 -5.80
N ILE A 126 9.09 -6.71 -5.22
CA ILE A 126 7.81 -6.52 -4.56
C ILE A 126 7.94 -5.55 -3.38
N SER A 127 8.94 -5.76 -2.52
CA SER A 127 9.10 -4.93 -1.35
C SER A 127 9.48 -3.49 -1.69
N ILE A 128 10.30 -3.27 -2.73
CA ILE A 128 10.70 -1.95 -3.20
C ILE A 128 9.50 -1.20 -3.74
N SER A 129 8.75 -1.84 -4.65
CA SER A 129 7.54 -1.24 -5.21
C SER A 129 6.52 -0.88 -4.13
N LEU A 130 6.28 -1.78 -3.17
CA LEU A 130 5.38 -1.52 -2.06
C LEU A 130 5.86 -0.37 -1.17
N SER A 131 7.14 -0.37 -0.78
CA SER A 131 7.70 0.67 0.08
C SER A 131 7.58 2.06 -0.57
N CYS A 132 7.90 2.16 -1.86
CA CYS A 132 7.82 3.42 -2.59
C CYS A 132 6.35 3.84 -2.80
N LEU A 133 5.48 2.95 -3.28
CA LEU A 133 4.08 3.30 -3.52
C LEU A 133 3.32 3.63 -2.23
N ALA A 134 3.64 2.95 -1.12
CA ALA A 134 3.06 3.24 0.19
C ALA A 134 3.77 4.38 0.93
N ASN A 135 4.84 4.96 0.36
CA ASN A 135 5.66 6.00 0.97
C ASN A 135 6.17 5.65 2.38
N ILE A 136 6.68 4.43 2.54
CA ILE A 136 7.19 3.94 3.84
C ILE A 136 8.66 4.31 4.01
N GLY A 137 9.47 4.15 2.96
CA GLY A 137 10.92 4.36 3.00
C GLY A 137 11.66 3.03 3.04
N PRO A 138 11.89 2.41 4.20
CA PRO A 138 12.52 1.10 4.26
C PRO A 138 11.54 -0.02 3.86
N GLY A 139 12.07 -1.06 3.25
CA GLY A 139 11.36 -2.28 2.93
C GLY A 139 12.05 -3.52 3.48
N ILE A 140 11.95 -4.62 2.76
CA ILE A 140 12.47 -5.93 3.10
C ILE A 140 13.53 -6.29 2.05
N GLY A 141 14.56 -7.01 2.48
CA GLY A 141 15.65 -7.43 1.60
C GLY A 141 16.66 -6.30 1.38
N VAL A 142 16.95 -5.99 0.11
CA VAL A 142 18.01 -5.03 -0.28
C VAL A 142 17.76 -3.57 0.15
N ILE A 143 16.51 -3.23 0.48
CA ILE A 143 16.12 -1.92 1.07
C ILE A 143 15.70 -2.06 2.53
N GLY A 144 16.22 -3.07 3.22
CA GLY A 144 16.05 -3.30 4.65
C GLY A 144 16.56 -2.16 5.55
N PRO A 145 16.45 -2.34 6.87
CA PRO A 145 16.66 -1.28 7.87
C PRO A 145 18.09 -0.75 7.96
N SER A 146 19.07 -1.50 7.46
CA SER A 146 20.50 -1.19 7.50
C SER A 146 21.08 -0.89 6.11
N THR A 147 20.22 -0.79 5.09
CA THR A 147 20.61 -0.65 3.68
C THR A 147 19.98 0.61 3.08
N THR A 148 20.50 1.07 1.95
CA THR A 148 20.07 2.32 1.31
C THR A 148 19.87 2.12 -0.18
N TYR A 149 19.08 3.00 -0.80
CA TYR A 149 18.84 3.06 -2.23
C TYR A 149 20.08 3.46 -3.07
N LEU A 150 21.23 3.75 -2.45
CA LEU A 150 22.46 4.17 -3.13
C LEU A 150 23.04 3.10 -4.07
N GLY A 151 22.69 1.83 -3.88
CA GLY A 151 23.17 0.73 -4.73
C GLY A 151 22.41 0.56 -6.04
N PHE A 152 21.35 1.33 -6.29
CA PHE A 152 20.54 1.22 -7.50
C PHE A 152 21.05 2.11 -8.63
N SER A 153 20.80 1.69 -9.87
CA SER A 153 21.05 2.48 -11.06
C SER A 153 20.19 3.76 -11.11
N ASP A 154 20.72 4.81 -11.73
CA ASP A 154 20.03 6.09 -11.96
C ASP A 154 18.59 5.97 -12.52
N PRO A 155 18.32 5.16 -13.58
CA PRO A 155 16.96 4.99 -14.07
C PRO A 155 16.01 4.36 -13.04
N THR A 156 16.53 3.47 -12.18
CA THR A 156 15.75 2.84 -11.11
C THR A 156 15.35 3.87 -10.07
N VAL A 157 16.29 4.70 -9.60
CA VAL A 157 16.01 5.74 -8.61
C VAL A 157 15.01 6.77 -9.15
N LEU A 158 15.13 7.14 -10.43
CA LEU A 158 14.18 8.05 -11.08
C LEU A 158 12.77 7.44 -11.16
N PHE A 159 12.67 6.18 -11.57
CA PHE A 159 11.38 5.47 -11.60
C PHE A 159 10.74 5.37 -10.21
N LEU A 160 11.52 4.97 -9.20
CA LEU A 160 11.05 4.87 -7.81
C LEU A 160 10.59 6.21 -7.26
N SER A 161 11.25 7.31 -7.64
CA SER A 161 10.84 8.66 -7.26
C SER A 161 9.45 9.01 -7.81
N ILE A 162 9.17 8.66 -9.08
CA ILE A 162 7.85 8.82 -9.68
C ILE A 162 6.82 7.95 -8.96
N LEU A 163 7.17 6.71 -8.63
CA LEU A 163 6.30 5.79 -7.89
C LEU A 163 5.93 6.34 -6.50
N MET A 164 6.87 6.97 -5.79
CA MET A 164 6.61 7.65 -4.52
C MET A 164 5.69 8.86 -4.69
N MET A 165 5.90 9.66 -5.75
CA MET A 165 5.00 10.78 -6.08
C MET A 165 3.57 10.29 -6.33
N LEU A 166 3.38 9.21 -7.08
CA LEU A 166 2.07 8.57 -7.30
C LEU A 166 1.45 8.04 -6.01
N GLY A 167 2.27 7.52 -5.10
CA GLY A 167 1.80 7.10 -3.78
C GLY A 167 1.34 8.28 -2.90
N ARG A 168 1.91 9.46 -3.12
CA ARG A 168 1.71 10.65 -2.28
C ARG A 168 0.53 11.50 -2.76
N LEU A 169 0.46 11.71 -4.06
CA LEU A 169 -0.65 12.36 -4.76
C LEU A 169 -1.67 11.25 -5.00
N GLU A 170 -2.73 11.18 -4.18
CA GLU A 170 -3.69 10.06 -4.21
C GLU A 170 -3.92 9.52 -5.62
N ILE A 171 -3.60 8.25 -5.88
CA ILE A 171 -3.50 7.65 -7.22
C ILE A 171 -4.60 8.09 -8.22
N ILE A 172 -5.85 8.23 -7.76
CA ILE A 172 -6.98 8.68 -8.59
C ILE A 172 -6.80 10.11 -9.09
N THR A 173 -6.29 11.04 -8.29
CA THR A 173 -6.09 12.43 -8.72
C THR A 173 -5.04 12.53 -9.82
N VAL A 174 -3.96 11.75 -9.73
CA VAL A 174 -2.95 11.73 -10.80
C VAL A 174 -3.51 11.08 -12.05
N LEU A 175 -4.26 9.99 -11.91
CA LEU A 175 -4.86 9.32 -13.05
C LEU A 175 -5.87 10.23 -13.77
N LEU A 176 -6.68 11.00 -13.04
CA LEU A 176 -7.60 11.98 -13.61
C LEU A 176 -6.87 13.08 -14.41
N LEU A 177 -5.71 13.54 -13.97
CA LEU A 177 -4.91 14.52 -14.73
C LEU A 177 -4.39 13.98 -16.06
N LEU A 178 -4.25 12.66 -16.20
CA LEU A 178 -3.82 12.02 -17.46
C LEU A 178 -5.00 11.77 -18.41
N PHE A 179 -6.25 11.86 -17.94
CA PHE A 179 -7.41 11.71 -18.80
C PHE A 179 -7.71 13.01 -19.55
N PRO A 180 -7.75 12.99 -20.90
CA PRO A 180 -7.94 14.19 -21.72
C PRO A 180 -9.32 14.83 -21.55
N ASP A 181 -10.35 14.05 -21.19
CA ASP A 181 -11.69 14.57 -20.93
C ASP A 181 -11.76 15.43 -19.65
N THR A 182 -10.76 15.38 -18.77
CA THR A 182 -10.64 16.29 -17.61
C THR A 182 -10.44 17.75 -18.03
N TYR A 183 -9.94 17.99 -19.24
CA TYR A 183 -9.65 19.33 -19.77
C TYR A 183 -10.66 19.82 -20.82
N ARG A 184 -11.70 19.03 -21.08
CA ARG A 184 -12.78 19.40 -22.00
C ARG A 184 -13.95 19.97 -21.19
N ASP A 185 -13.99 21.29 -21.12
CA ASP A 185 -15.23 22.05 -20.92
C ASP A 185 -16.06 22.06 -22.22
#